data_AF-A0A9Q0GEI4-F1
#
_entry.id   AF-A0A9Q0GEI4-F1
#
_cell.length_a   1.000
_cell.length_b   1.000
_cell.length_c   1.000
_cell.angle_alpha   90.00
_cell.angle_beta   90.00
_cell.angle_gamma   90.00
#
_symmetry.space_group_name_H-M   'P 1'
#
loop_
_entity.id
_entity.type
_entity.pdbx_description
1 polymer ?
#
loop_
_entity_poly.entity_id
_entity_poly.type
_entity_poly.pdbx_seq_one_letter_code
_entity_poly.pdbx_strand_id
1 'polypeptide(L)'
;MASFSSAGPNTVTPEIIKPDITAPGVNIIAAYTEAARPTEFDFDNRRIPYITESGTSMSCPHVSGVAGLLKTLHPDWSPAAIRSAIMTMARTRDNTVNPMQTESSTQATPFNYGAGHIRPNRAQDPGLVYDLNANDYLDFLCSLGYNQSLIELVAGGLYECPESVSLLNFNYPSIAVPRLTHSITLTRKLKNVGKPGRYTARVTEPYGISVIVDPKVLVFDKIGDERSFTVTLEAKWPGAAKDYEFGHLIWADGKGHYRTV
;
A
#
# COMPACT_ATOMS: atom_id res chain seq x y z
N MET A 1 -8.82 13.43 6.23
CA MET A 1 -8.29 12.37 7.10
C MET A 1 -8.74 12.68 8.50
N ALA A 2 -9.38 11.72 9.18
CA ALA A 2 -9.85 11.91 10.54
C ALA A 2 -8.69 12.21 11.49
N SER A 3 -8.86 13.15 12.42
CA SER A 3 -7.84 13.54 13.40
C SER A 3 -7.32 12.39 14.26
N PHE A 4 -8.18 11.41 14.58
CA PHE A 4 -7.81 10.23 15.38
C PHE A 4 -7.07 9.14 14.58
N SER A 5 -7.02 9.23 13.24
CA SER A 5 -6.38 8.20 12.43
C SER A 5 -4.86 8.27 12.64
N SER A 6 -4.27 7.16 13.12
CA SER A 6 -2.82 7.07 13.28
C SER A 6 -2.11 7.34 11.95
N ALA A 7 -0.98 8.05 12.03
CA ALA A 7 -0.15 8.39 10.89
C ALA A 7 1.20 7.66 10.99
N GLY A 8 1.81 7.42 9.83
CA GLY A 8 3.20 6.98 9.75
C GLY A 8 4.21 8.09 10.11
N PRO A 9 5.52 7.84 9.91
CA PRO A 9 6.09 6.66 9.26
C PRO A 9 5.99 5.39 10.12
N ASN A 10 6.25 4.24 9.50
CA ASN A 10 6.43 2.99 10.22
C ASN A 10 7.69 3.06 11.09
N THR A 11 7.54 3.03 12.42
CA THR A 11 8.65 3.12 13.37
C THR A 11 9.44 1.82 13.49
N VAL A 12 8.88 0.70 13.05
CA VAL A 12 9.52 -0.63 13.08
C VAL A 12 10.37 -0.85 11.83
N THR A 13 9.83 -0.51 10.66
CA THR A 13 10.54 -0.63 9.38
C THR A 13 10.26 0.58 8.49
N PRO A 14 11.06 1.66 8.60
CA PRO A 14 10.84 2.92 7.87
C PRO A 14 10.88 2.80 6.35
N GLU A 15 11.48 1.73 5.81
CA GLU A 15 11.49 1.38 4.38
C GLU A 15 10.11 0.98 3.84
N ILE A 16 9.13 0.72 4.72
CA ILE A 16 7.75 0.38 4.37
C ILE A 16 6.80 1.48 4.83
N ILE A 17 6.14 2.14 3.88
CA ILE A 17 5.13 3.17 4.17
C ILE A 17 3.94 2.56 4.90
N LYS A 18 3.51 3.21 5.97
CA LYS A 18 2.24 2.93 6.65
C LYS A 18 1.47 4.23 6.92
N PRO A 19 0.12 4.20 6.89
CA PRO A 19 -0.74 3.04 6.57
C PRO A 19 -0.67 2.65 5.08
N ASP A 20 -1.29 1.53 4.68
CA ASP A 20 -1.29 1.08 3.27
C ASP A 20 -2.36 1.78 2.43
N ILE A 21 -3.53 2.01 3.01
CA ILE A 21 -4.74 2.45 2.32
C ILE A 21 -5.67 3.19 3.29
N THR A 22 -6.56 4.02 2.76
CA THR A 22 -7.66 4.66 3.48
C THR A 22 -9.01 4.14 3.01
N ALA A 23 -9.93 3.95 3.95
CA ALA A 23 -11.32 3.61 3.70
C ALA A 23 -12.26 4.34 4.68
N PRO A 24 -13.57 4.43 4.40
CA PRO A 24 -14.54 5.11 5.26
C PRO A 24 -14.55 4.52 6.68
N GLY A 25 -14.37 5.39 7.68
CA GLY A 25 -14.38 4.99 9.10
C GLY A 25 -14.90 6.06 10.04
N VAL A 26 -15.54 7.12 9.52
CA VAL A 26 -16.16 8.17 10.33
C VAL A 26 -17.65 8.12 10.07
N ASN A 27 -18.43 8.10 11.16
CA ASN A 27 -19.88 8.04 11.14
C ASN A 27 -20.43 6.90 10.28
N ILE A 28 -19.90 5.69 10.50
CA ILE A 28 -20.33 4.48 9.81
C ILE A 28 -21.51 3.87 10.57
N ILE A 29 -22.62 3.65 9.85
CA ILE A 29 -23.78 2.94 10.38
C ILE A 29 -23.55 1.43 10.23
N ALA A 30 -23.66 0.69 11.33
CA ALA A 30 -23.52 -0.76 11.35
C ALA A 30 -24.50 -1.40 12.35
N ALA A 31 -24.71 -2.71 12.21
CA ALA A 31 -25.57 -3.47 13.11
C ALA A 31 -25.05 -3.42 14.56
N TYR A 32 -25.98 -3.40 15.51
CA TYR A 32 -25.67 -3.36 16.94
C TYR A 32 -26.52 -4.38 17.70
N THR A 33 -26.00 -4.86 18.83
CA THR A 33 -26.49 -6.08 19.49
C THR A 33 -27.91 -6.00 20.08
N GLU A 34 -28.50 -4.82 20.23
CA GLU A 34 -29.74 -4.57 20.99
C GLU A 34 -29.72 -5.03 22.46
N ALA A 35 -28.62 -5.62 22.95
CA ALA A 35 -28.40 -5.97 24.35
C ALA A 35 -27.72 -4.83 25.13
N ALA A 36 -26.83 -4.10 24.45
CA ALA A 36 -26.11 -2.95 24.99
C ALA A 36 -26.82 -1.64 24.68
N ARG A 37 -26.51 -0.63 25.47
CA ARG A 37 -27.02 0.73 25.28
C ARG A 37 -26.09 1.52 24.34
N PRO A 38 -26.63 2.29 23.38
CA PRO A 38 -25.82 2.95 22.37
C PRO A 38 -24.75 3.89 22.90
N THR A 39 -25.04 4.63 23.97
CA THR A 39 -24.10 5.61 24.53
C THR A 39 -23.22 5.06 25.64
N GLU A 40 -23.34 3.77 25.97
CA GLU A 40 -22.69 3.12 27.12
C GLU A 40 -23.07 3.67 28.51
N PHE A 41 -23.83 4.77 28.63
CA PHE A 41 -24.26 5.37 29.91
C PHE A 41 -25.56 4.81 30.51
N ASP A 42 -25.62 4.63 31.83
CA ASP A 42 -26.74 3.97 32.54
C ASP A 42 -28.11 4.59 32.29
N PHE A 43 -28.17 5.88 31.96
CA PHE A 43 -29.43 6.57 31.67
C PHE A 43 -30.00 6.28 30.27
N ASP A 44 -29.22 5.67 29.37
CA ASP A 44 -29.66 5.37 28.01
C ASP A 44 -30.41 4.04 27.93
N ASN A 45 -31.74 4.16 27.94
CA ASN A 45 -32.66 3.03 27.87
C ASN A 45 -32.94 2.56 26.43
N ARG A 46 -32.37 3.21 25.40
CA ARG A 46 -32.61 2.80 24.01
C ARG A 46 -31.98 1.45 23.73
N ARG A 47 -32.65 0.64 22.91
CA ARG A 47 -32.12 -0.55 22.24
C ARG A 47 -32.42 -0.40 20.76
N ILE A 48 -31.38 -0.37 19.95
CA ILE A 48 -31.48 -0.09 18.52
C ILE A 48 -30.67 -1.13 17.74
N PRO A 49 -31.18 -1.59 16.58
CA PRO A 49 -30.51 -2.60 15.77
C PRO A 49 -29.32 -2.05 14.98
N TYR A 50 -29.15 -0.73 14.92
CA TYR A 50 -28.04 -0.06 14.23
C TYR A 50 -27.54 1.14 15.01
N ILE A 51 -26.22 1.37 14.98
CA ILE A 51 -25.58 2.55 15.57
C ILE A 51 -24.60 3.16 14.56
N THR A 52 -24.31 4.44 14.75
CA THR A 52 -23.27 5.18 14.03
C THR A 52 -22.01 5.25 14.89
N GLU A 53 -20.89 4.73 14.38
CA GLU A 53 -19.60 4.73 15.08
C GLU A 53 -18.47 5.29 14.21
N SER A 54 -17.39 5.72 14.86
CA SER A 54 -16.19 6.24 14.20
C SER A 54 -14.93 5.56 14.72
N GLY A 55 -14.03 5.20 13.81
CA GLY A 55 -12.77 4.57 14.14
C GLY A 55 -12.13 3.90 12.94
N THR A 56 -10.81 3.65 13.03
CA THR A 56 -10.12 2.77 12.09
C THR A 56 -10.68 1.34 12.15
N SER A 57 -11.25 0.94 13.29
CA SER A 57 -12.06 -0.27 13.46
C SER A 57 -13.25 -0.36 12.50
N MET A 58 -13.77 0.78 12.01
CA MET A 58 -14.86 0.84 11.03
C MET A 58 -14.32 0.92 9.59
N SER A 59 -13.11 1.47 9.38
CA SER A 59 -12.41 1.41 8.09
C SER A 59 -11.93 0.01 7.72
N CYS A 60 -11.40 -0.75 8.69
CA CYS A 60 -10.89 -2.10 8.48
C CYS A 60 -11.89 -3.06 7.79
N PRO A 61 -13.15 -3.23 8.27
CA PRO A 61 -14.10 -4.14 7.65
C PRO A 61 -14.50 -3.75 6.22
N HIS A 62 -14.45 -2.46 5.85
CA HIS A 62 -14.64 -2.05 4.45
C HIS A 62 -13.54 -2.62 3.56
N VAL A 63 -12.28 -2.51 3.98
CA VAL A 63 -11.14 -3.06 3.22
C VAL A 63 -11.19 -4.58 3.20
N SER A 64 -11.52 -5.23 4.33
CA SER A 64 -11.68 -6.69 4.41
C SER A 64 -12.78 -7.21 3.49
N GLY A 65 -13.92 -6.52 3.43
CA GLY A 65 -15.01 -6.85 2.50
C GLY A 65 -14.56 -6.76 1.03
N VAL A 66 -13.84 -5.70 0.68
CA VAL A 66 -13.26 -5.56 -0.68
C VAL A 66 -12.25 -6.66 -0.97
N ALA A 67 -11.37 -6.99 -0.02
CA ALA A 67 -10.42 -8.09 -0.18
C ALA A 67 -11.13 -9.44 -0.38
N GLY A 68 -12.21 -9.70 0.34
CA GLY A 68 -13.04 -10.90 0.16
C GLY A 68 -13.71 -10.96 -1.22
N LEU A 69 -14.26 -9.84 -1.71
CA LEU A 69 -14.82 -9.74 -3.06
C LEU A 69 -13.75 -9.98 -4.14
N LEU A 70 -12.57 -9.37 -3.98
CA LEU A 70 -11.45 -9.59 -4.90
C LEU A 70 -10.97 -11.04 -4.89
N LYS A 71 -10.89 -11.68 -3.72
CA LYS A 71 -10.55 -13.11 -3.61
C LYS A 71 -11.61 -14.02 -4.24
N THR A 72 -12.87 -13.60 -4.23
CA THR A 72 -13.96 -14.33 -4.90
C THR A 72 -13.85 -14.23 -6.42
N LEU A 73 -13.53 -13.03 -6.93
CA LEU A 73 -13.33 -12.79 -8.37
C LEU A 73 -12.04 -13.41 -8.90
N HIS A 74 -10.99 -13.44 -8.06
CA HIS A 74 -9.65 -13.94 -8.39
C HIS A 74 -9.18 -14.96 -7.34
N PRO A 75 -9.70 -16.20 -7.38
CA PRO A 75 -9.41 -17.22 -6.36
C PRO A 75 -7.93 -17.60 -6.25
N ASP A 76 -7.17 -17.41 -7.32
CA ASP A 76 -5.74 -17.72 -7.45
C ASP A 76 -4.83 -16.59 -6.94
N TRP A 77 -5.33 -15.37 -6.76
CA TRP A 77 -4.51 -14.26 -6.28
C TRP A 77 -4.02 -14.49 -4.86
N SER A 78 -2.74 -14.19 -4.64
CA SER A 78 -2.14 -14.17 -3.31
C SER A 78 -2.72 -13.01 -2.47
N PRO A 79 -2.57 -13.06 -1.13
CA PRO A 79 -2.87 -11.90 -0.29
C PRO A 79 -2.12 -10.63 -0.71
N ALA A 80 -0.87 -10.77 -1.18
CA ALA A 80 -0.06 -9.64 -1.64
C ALA A 80 -0.57 -9.05 -2.96
N ALA A 81 -1.01 -9.90 -3.90
CA ALA A 81 -1.64 -9.47 -5.14
C ALA A 81 -2.93 -8.68 -4.88
N ILE A 82 -3.77 -9.15 -3.93
CA ILE A 82 -4.99 -8.43 -3.51
C ILE A 82 -4.64 -7.08 -2.88
N ARG A 83 -3.67 -7.04 -1.95
CA ARG A 83 -3.19 -5.78 -1.36
C ARG A 83 -2.68 -4.83 -2.46
N SER A 84 -1.88 -5.34 -3.39
CA SER A 84 -1.34 -4.54 -4.50
C SER A 84 -2.44 -3.98 -5.40
N ALA A 85 -3.47 -4.77 -5.71
CA ALA A 85 -4.60 -4.32 -6.51
C ALA A 85 -5.36 -3.18 -5.81
N ILE A 86 -5.60 -3.30 -4.50
CA ILE A 86 -6.25 -2.27 -3.69
C ILE A 86 -5.42 -0.98 -3.65
N MET A 87 -4.11 -1.09 -3.39
CA MET A 87 -3.22 0.07 -3.24
C MET A 87 -3.01 0.80 -4.56
N THR A 88 -2.60 0.09 -5.61
CA THR A 88 -2.22 0.74 -6.89
C THR A 88 -3.41 1.38 -7.61
N MET A 89 -4.63 0.93 -7.29
CA MET A 89 -5.88 1.49 -7.81
C MET A 89 -6.49 2.54 -6.92
N ALA A 90 -5.91 2.90 -5.77
CA ALA A 90 -6.41 3.94 -4.88
C ALA A 90 -6.38 5.34 -5.53
N ARG A 91 -7.08 6.30 -4.93
CA ARG A 91 -7.04 7.71 -5.34
C ARG A 91 -6.50 8.60 -4.24
N THR A 92 -5.69 9.59 -4.60
CA THR A 92 -5.13 10.59 -3.69
C THR A 92 -5.89 11.93 -3.73
N ARG A 93 -6.96 12.01 -4.53
CA ARG A 93 -7.81 13.19 -4.70
C ARG A 93 -9.19 12.98 -4.12
N ASP A 94 -9.73 14.04 -3.52
CA ASP A 94 -11.09 14.09 -3.00
C ASP A 94 -12.15 14.23 -4.11
N ASN A 95 -13.41 14.46 -3.74
CA ASN A 95 -14.52 14.66 -4.67
C ASN A 95 -14.50 16.02 -5.39
N THR A 96 -13.67 16.97 -4.94
CA THR A 96 -13.42 18.27 -5.60
C THR A 96 -12.19 18.22 -6.52
N VAL A 97 -11.59 17.04 -6.71
CA VAL A 97 -10.40 16.80 -7.55
C VAL A 97 -9.13 17.43 -6.97
N ASN A 98 -9.17 17.89 -5.71
CA ASN A 98 -8.02 18.41 -4.99
C ASN A 98 -7.31 17.29 -4.21
N PRO A 99 -6.04 17.48 -3.83
CA PRO A 99 -5.36 16.55 -2.92
C PRO A 99 -6.19 16.35 -1.65
N MET A 100 -6.29 15.11 -1.17
CA MET A 100 -6.97 14.82 0.09
C MET A 100 -6.34 15.63 1.22
N GLN A 101 -7.18 16.10 2.13
CA GLN A 101 -6.76 16.91 3.28
C GLN A 101 -6.92 16.16 4.59
N THR A 102 -6.25 16.63 5.63
CA THR A 102 -6.52 16.30 7.03
C THR A 102 -7.75 17.06 7.53
N GLU A 103 -8.24 16.72 8.72
CA GLU A 103 -9.34 17.45 9.36
C GLU A 103 -8.98 18.92 9.62
N SER A 104 -7.71 19.24 9.85
CA SER A 104 -7.21 20.61 10.00
C SER A 104 -7.00 21.33 8.65
N SER A 105 -7.55 20.82 7.55
CA SER A 105 -7.46 21.39 6.20
C SER A 105 -6.03 21.52 5.65
N THR A 106 -5.07 20.77 6.21
CA THR A 106 -3.73 20.65 5.64
C THR A 106 -3.71 19.53 4.60
N GLN A 107 -2.84 19.63 3.60
CA GLN A 107 -2.69 18.56 2.61
C GLN A 107 -2.22 17.28 3.30
N ALA A 108 -2.97 16.18 3.09
CA ALA A 108 -2.60 14.88 3.62
C ALA A 108 -1.45 14.27 2.79
N THR A 109 -0.62 13.48 3.45
CA THR A 109 0.52 12.79 2.85
C THR A 109 0.28 11.28 2.79
N PRO A 110 1.12 10.52 2.08
CA PRO A 110 1.13 9.06 2.15
C PRO A 110 1.26 8.50 3.58
N PHE A 111 1.82 9.24 4.54
CA PHE A 111 1.79 8.81 5.95
C PHE A 111 0.43 8.96 6.62
N ASN A 112 -0.50 9.71 6.04
CA ASN A 112 -1.89 9.74 6.51
C ASN A 112 -2.75 8.71 5.80
N TYR A 113 -2.59 8.52 4.48
CA TYR A 113 -3.53 7.74 3.68
C TYR A 113 -2.97 6.52 2.95
N GLY A 114 -1.66 6.27 3.03
CA GLY A 114 -0.96 5.24 2.26
C GLY A 114 -1.00 5.53 0.76
N ALA A 115 -1.53 4.58 -0.01
CA ALA A 115 -1.75 4.76 -1.44
C ALA A 115 -2.97 5.66 -1.76
N GLY A 116 -3.86 5.89 -0.79
CA GLY A 116 -5.00 6.79 -0.92
C GLY A 116 -6.33 6.16 -0.52
N HIS A 117 -7.44 6.76 -0.95
CA HIS A 117 -8.78 6.25 -0.72
C HIS A 117 -9.08 5.06 -1.65
N ILE A 118 -9.57 3.97 -1.07
CA ILE A 118 -9.91 2.73 -1.77
C ILE A 118 -10.91 2.94 -2.92
N ARG A 119 -10.72 2.20 -4.02
CA ARG A 119 -11.61 2.18 -5.21
C ARG A 119 -11.92 0.72 -5.63
N PRO A 120 -12.95 0.08 -5.05
CA PRO A 120 -13.21 -1.34 -5.24
C PRO A 120 -13.34 -1.75 -6.72
N ASN A 121 -14.15 -1.01 -7.49
CA ASN A 121 -14.40 -1.31 -8.90
C ASN A 121 -13.17 -1.19 -9.80
N ARG A 122 -12.14 -0.44 -9.40
CA ARG A 122 -10.86 -0.39 -10.13
C ARG A 122 -9.92 -1.49 -9.67
N ALA A 123 -9.94 -1.84 -8.39
CA ALA A 123 -9.11 -2.90 -7.81
C ALA A 123 -9.43 -4.30 -8.38
N GLN A 124 -10.62 -4.51 -8.96
CA GLN A 124 -10.97 -5.79 -9.59
C GLN A 124 -10.20 -6.09 -10.88
N ASP A 125 -9.67 -5.08 -11.57
CA ASP A 125 -8.85 -5.25 -12.78
C ASP A 125 -7.67 -4.26 -12.76
N PRO A 126 -6.67 -4.51 -11.91
CA PRO A 126 -5.53 -3.62 -11.74
C PRO A 126 -4.57 -3.70 -12.93
N GLY A 127 -4.68 -4.71 -13.80
CA GLY A 127 -3.75 -5.02 -14.88
C GLY A 127 -2.42 -5.60 -14.38
N LEU A 128 -1.73 -4.91 -13.47
CA LEU A 128 -0.46 -5.35 -12.89
C LEU A 128 -0.53 -5.38 -11.36
N VAL A 129 0.19 -6.32 -10.75
CA VAL A 129 0.33 -6.43 -9.30
C VAL A 129 1.78 -6.63 -8.88
N TYR A 130 2.10 -6.15 -7.68
CA TYR A 130 3.31 -6.44 -6.92
C TYR A 130 3.02 -7.68 -6.05
N ASP A 131 3.33 -8.85 -6.61
CA ASP A 131 3.08 -10.13 -5.95
C ASP A 131 4.25 -10.50 -5.00
N LEU A 132 3.92 -11.21 -3.93
CA LEU A 132 4.84 -11.73 -2.92
C LEU A 132 4.30 -13.09 -2.42
N ASN A 133 5.21 -14.02 -2.14
CA ASN A 133 4.94 -15.31 -1.53
C ASN A 133 5.46 -15.34 -0.07
N ALA A 134 5.24 -16.45 0.62
CA ALA A 134 5.64 -16.60 2.03
C ALA A 134 7.16 -16.49 2.25
N ASN A 135 7.98 -17.05 1.35
CA ASN A 135 9.44 -16.97 1.45
C ASN A 135 9.93 -15.53 1.32
N ASP A 136 9.28 -14.70 0.47
CA ASP A 136 9.65 -13.28 0.38
C ASP A 136 9.47 -12.54 1.73
N TYR A 137 8.49 -12.95 2.55
CA TYR A 137 8.34 -12.42 3.91
C TYR A 137 9.36 -13.00 4.89
N LEU A 138 9.75 -14.28 4.74
CA LEU A 138 10.79 -14.89 5.56
C LEU A 138 12.15 -14.24 5.27
N ASP A 139 12.47 -14.01 4.00
CA ASP A 139 13.66 -13.25 3.57
C ASP A 139 13.65 -11.82 4.12
N PHE A 140 12.49 -11.18 4.13
CA PHE A 140 12.31 -9.88 4.76
C PHE A 140 12.60 -9.93 6.26
N LEU A 141 12.07 -10.93 6.99
CA LEU A 141 12.39 -11.12 8.41
C LEU A 141 13.88 -11.41 8.66
N CYS A 142 14.52 -12.23 7.80
CA CYS A 142 15.96 -12.44 7.83
C CYS A 142 16.72 -11.10 7.73
N SER A 143 16.32 -10.24 6.80
CA SER A 143 16.96 -8.93 6.60
C SER A 143 16.73 -7.92 7.73
N LEU A 144 15.73 -8.13 8.59
CA LEU A 144 15.52 -7.38 9.83
C LEU A 144 16.38 -7.89 11.00
N GLY A 145 17.10 -8.99 10.83
CA GLY A 145 17.96 -9.58 11.87
C GLY A 145 17.22 -10.41 12.90
N TYR A 146 16.03 -10.94 12.56
CA TYR A 146 15.38 -11.94 13.41
C TYR A 146 16.25 -13.19 13.53
N ASN A 147 16.25 -13.81 14.71
CA ASN A 147 17.06 -15.01 14.93
C ASN A 147 16.46 -16.22 14.21
N GLN A 148 17.33 -17.20 13.92
CA GLN A 148 16.98 -18.42 13.20
C GLN A 148 15.79 -19.17 13.83
N SER A 149 15.75 -19.30 15.16
CA SER A 149 14.69 -20.03 15.85
C SER A 149 13.31 -19.38 15.71
N LEU A 150 13.23 -18.05 15.71
CA LEU A 150 11.98 -17.31 15.46
C LEU A 150 11.54 -17.45 14.01
N ILE A 151 12.48 -17.43 13.07
CA ILE A 151 12.20 -17.59 11.64
C ILE A 151 11.65 -19.00 11.38
N GLU A 152 12.28 -20.04 11.93
CA GLU A 152 11.80 -21.43 11.82
C GLU A 152 10.42 -21.64 12.46
N LEU A 153 10.17 -20.97 13.60
CA LEU A 153 8.86 -20.99 14.25
C LEU A 153 7.77 -20.38 13.36
N VAL A 154 8.05 -19.23 12.72
CA VAL A 154 7.12 -18.56 11.81
C VAL A 154 6.94 -19.33 10.51
N ALA A 155 8.02 -19.90 9.97
CA ALA A 155 8.00 -20.72 8.76
C ALA A 155 7.27 -22.05 8.96
N GLY A 156 7.16 -22.54 10.20
CA GLY A 156 6.61 -23.86 10.51
C GLY A 156 7.56 -25.00 10.13
N GLY A 157 8.86 -24.73 10.04
CA GLY A 157 9.88 -25.68 9.59
C GLY A 157 11.25 -25.03 9.42
N LEU A 158 12.22 -25.82 8.94
CA LEU A 158 13.56 -25.32 8.63
C LEU A 158 13.50 -24.30 7.49
N TYR A 159 14.16 -23.16 7.67
CA TYR A 159 14.29 -22.11 6.66
C TYR A 159 15.68 -21.52 6.69
N GLU A 160 16.41 -21.55 5.58
CA GLU A 160 17.76 -20.99 5.52
C GLU A 160 17.69 -19.55 5.01
N CYS A 161 18.14 -18.60 5.84
CA CYS A 161 18.20 -17.21 5.44
C CYS A 161 19.23 -17.00 4.31
N PRO A 162 18.87 -16.27 3.25
CA PRO A 162 19.82 -15.91 2.19
C PRO A 162 20.97 -15.04 2.72
N GLU A 163 22.16 -15.20 2.15
CA GLU A 163 23.38 -14.50 2.58
C GLU A 163 23.27 -12.97 2.53
N SER A 164 22.52 -12.43 1.56
CA SER A 164 22.24 -11.00 1.47
C SER A 164 20.87 -10.72 0.87
N VAL A 165 20.00 -10.05 1.64
CA VAL A 165 18.72 -9.52 1.17
C VAL A 165 18.62 -8.06 1.56
N SER A 166 18.32 -7.22 0.58
CA SER A 166 18.05 -5.81 0.82
C SER A 166 16.57 -5.61 1.13
N LEU A 167 16.27 -5.05 2.30
CA LEU A 167 14.91 -4.61 2.70
C LEU A 167 14.26 -3.73 1.62
N LEU A 168 15.05 -2.90 0.94
CA LEU A 168 14.57 -2.00 -0.11
C LEU A 168 14.06 -2.73 -1.34
N ASN A 169 14.47 -3.98 -1.57
CA ASN A 169 14.02 -4.82 -2.68
C ASN A 169 12.74 -5.60 -2.37
N PHE A 170 12.21 -5.53 -1.14
CA PHE A 170 10.93 -6.12 -0.81
C PHE A 170 9.86 -5.59 -1.78
N ASN A 171 9.16 -6.50 -2.47
CA ASN A 171 8.31 -6.18 -3.62
C ASN A 171 6.96 -5.57 -3.20
N TYR A 172 7.02 -4.48 -2.44
CA TYR A 172 5.88 -3.77 -1.89
C TYR A 172 5.37 -2.71 -2.89
N PRO A 173 4.04 -2.49 -2.98
CA PRO A 173 3.42 -1.49 -3.86
C PRO A 173 3.53 -0.05 -3.30
N SER A 174 4.66 0.28 -2.69
CA SER A 174 5.10 1.62 -2.32
C SER A 174 6.61 1.60 -2.12
N ILE A 175 7.26 2.76 -2.21
CA ILE A 175 8.71 2.89 -2.03
C ILE A 175 8.97 3.95 -0.95
N ALA A 176 9.68 3.57 0.11
CA ALA A 176 10.27 4.51 1.05
C ALA A 176 11.77 4.23 1.19
N VAL A 177 12.56 5.29 1.14
CA VAL A 177 14.01 5.23 1.36
C VAL A 177 14.34 6.19 2.49
N PRO A 178 14.47 5.70 3.73
CA PRO A 178 14.81 6.55 4.86
C PRO A 178 16.25 7.04 4.72
N ARG A 179 16.50 8.32 5.02
CA ARG A 179 17.85 8.94 5.05
C ARG A 179 18.65 8.72 3.75
N LEU A 180 18.12 9.18 2.62
CA LEU A 180 18.81 9.15 1.33
C LEU A 180 20.07 10.04 1.37
N THR A 181 21.24 9.44 1.57
CA THR A 181 22.55 10.12 1.62
C THR A 181 23.35 9.98 0.34
N HIS A 182 23.13 8.90 -0.39
CA HIS A 182 23.80 8.55 -1.64
C HIS A 182 22.76 8.04 -2.63
N SER A 183 23.16 7.87 -3.90
CA SER A 183 22.31 7.22 -4.90
C SER A 183 21.99 5.79 -4.45
N ILE A 184 20.70 5.44 -4.44
CA ILE A 184 20.20 4.13 -4.05
C ILE A 184 19.39 3.57 -5.21
N THR A 185 19.67 2.32 -5.58
CA THR A 185 18.89 1.59 -6.59
C THR A 185 18.20 0.41 -5.94
N LEU A 186 16.90 0.30 -6.17
CA LEU A 186 16.07 -0.83 -5.72
C LEU A 186 15.42 -1.52 -6.91
N THR A 187 15.02 -2.77 -6.71
CA THR A 187 14.34 -3.57 -7.72
C THR A 187 12.90 -3.83 -7.30
N ARG A 188 12.01 -3.84 -8.30
CA ARG A 188 10.63 -4.27 -8.15
C ARG A 188 10.28 -5.22 -9.28
N LYS A 189 9.31 -6.10 -9.02
CA LYS A 189 8.80 -7.09 -9.95
C LYS A 189 7.29 -6.93 -10.10
N LEU A 190 6.84 -6.74 -11.33
CA LEU A 190 5.43 -6.65 -11.67
C LEU A 190 4.98 -7.95 -12.34
N LYS A 191 3.82 -8.44 -11.93
CA LYS A 191 3.13 -9.56 -12.55
C LYS A 191 1.91 -9.06 -13.29
N ASN A 192 1.74 -9.49 -14.54
CA ASN A 192 0.55 -9.20 -15.31
C ASN A 192 -0.61 -10.10 -14.88
N VAL A 193 -1.71 -9.50 -14.44
CA VAL A 193 -2.96 -10.18 -14.09
C VAL A 193 -4.12 -9.78 -15.01
N GLY A 194 -3.84 -8.94 -16.02
CA GLY A 194 -4.79 -8.51 -17.03
C GLY A 194 -4.38 -8.91 -18.44
N LYS A 195 -5.00 -8.26 -19.43
CA LYS A 195 -4.71 -8.53 -20.84
C LYS A 195 -3.25 -8.18 -21.19
N PRO A 196 -2.64 -8.89 -22.16
CA PRO A 196 -1.32 -8.52 -22.69
C PRO A 196 -1.25 -7.03 -23.05
N GLY A 197 -0.10 -6.42 -22.79
CA GLY A 197 0.00 -4.97 -22.88
C GLY A 197 1.41 -4.43 -22.70
N ARG A 198 1.55 -3.18 -23.13
CA ARG A 198 2.75 -2.37 -22.97
C ARG A 198 2.47 -1.26 -21.98
N TYR A 199 3.32 -1.14 -20.98
CA TYR A 199 3.19 -0.17 -19.90
C TYR A 199 4.39 0.75 -19.90
N THR A 200 4.15 2.06 -19.86
CA THR A 200 5.20 3.08 -19.80
C THR A 200 5.22 3.70 -18.41
N ALA A 201 6.41 3.74 -17.80
CA ALA A 201 6.65 4.41 -16.53
C ALA A 201 6.52 5.93 -16.69
N ARG A 202 5.80 6.55 -15.77
CA ARG A 202 5.69 8.00 -15.61
C ARG A 202 5.99 8.34 -14.17
N VAL A 203 6.92 9.24 -13.95
CA VAL A 203 7.39 9.61 -12.62
C VAL A 203 7.05 11.07 -12.37
N THR A 204 6.46 11.32 -11.21
CA THR A 204 6.47 12.64 -10.59
C THR A 204 7.45 12.57 -9.44
N GLU A 205 8.57 13.26 -9.61
CA GLU A 205 9.67 13.22 -8.67
C GLU A 205 9.29 13.92 -7.36
N PRO A 206 9.67 13.36 -6.19
CA PRO A 206 9.65 14.11 -4.94
C PRO A 206 10.52 15.36 -5.04
N TYR A 207 10.18 16.40 -4.28
CA TYR A 207 10.98 17.61 -4.26
C TYR A 207 12.42 17.31 -3.85
N GLY A 208 13.39 17.84 -4.60
CA GLY A 208 14.82 17.62 -4.33
C GLY A 208 15.36 16.22 -4.63
N ILE A 209 14.55 15.27 -5.06
CA ILE A 209 14.97 13.90 -5.38
C ILE A 209 14.84 13.65 -6.88
N SER A 210 15.86 13.07 -7.49
CA SER A 210 15.84 12.52 -8.86
C SER A 210 15.37 11.08 -8.80
N VAL A 211 14.46 10.69 -9.69
CA VAL A 211 13.93 9.31 -9.73
C VAL A 211 14.01 8.77 -11.16
N ILE A 212 14.86 7.76 -11.34
CA ILE A 212 15.12 7.11 -12.63
C ILE A 212 14.54 5.70 -12.60
N VAL A 213 13.77 5.34 -13.63
CA VAL A 213 13.17 4.01 -13.78
C VAL A 213 13.74 3.33 -15.02
N ASP A 214 14.23 2.10 -14.86
CA ASP A 214 14.80 1.31 -15.95
C ASP A 214 14.32 -0.16 -15.92
N PRO A 215 13.78 -0.70 -17.04
CA PRO A 215 13.44 0.00 -18.27
C PRO A 215 12.22 0.92 -18.08
N LYS A 216 12.15 2.00 -18.86
CA LYS A 216 10.98 2.91 -18.86
C LYS A 216 9.70 2.27 -19.41
N VAL A 217 9.82 1.10 -20.05
CA VAL A 217 8.72 0.39 -20.66
C VAL A 217 8.80 -1.09 -20.33
N LEU A 218 7.67 -1.66 -19.91
CA LEU A 218 7.51 -3.10 -19.72
C LEU A 218 6.49 -3.64 -20.72
N VAL A 219 6.80 -4.79 -21.31
CA VAL A 219 5.93 -5.51 -22.25
C VAL A 219 5.62 -6.88 -21.66
N PHE A 220 4.33 -7.19 -21.60
CA PHE A 220 3.79 -8.46 -21.11
C PHE A 220 2.99 -9.11 -22.23
N ASP A 221 3.33 -10.35 -22.56
CA ASP A 221 2.79 -11.06 -23.71
C ASP A 221 1.58 -11.93 -23.32
N LYS A 222 1.51 -12.34 -22.05
CA LYS A 222 0.40 -13.14 -21.49
C LYS A 222 0.12 -12.82 -20.02
N ILE A 223 -1.02 -13.30 -19.53
CA ILE A 223 -1.34 -13.31 -18.09
C ILE A 223 -0.31 -14.18 -17.36
N GLY A 224 0.12 -13.73 -16.20
CA GLY A 224 1.13 -14.40 -15.36
C GLY A 224 2.57 -14.04 -15.70
N ASP A 225 2.82 -13.32 -16.80
CA ASP A 225 4.17 -12.84 -17.11
C ASP A 225 4.65 -11.89 -16.02
N GLU A 226 5.91 -12.07 -15.62
CA GLU A 226 6.59 -11.19 -14.69
C GLU A 226 7.68 -10.39 -15.40
N ARG A 227 7.84 -9.13 -15.01
CA ARG A 227 8.93 -8.27 -15.46
C ARG A 227 9.47 -7.47 -14.29
N SER A 228 10.79 -7.41 -14.19
CA SER A 228 11.47 -6.59 -13.20
C SER A 228 11.86 -5.24 -13.78
N PHE A 229 11.94 -4.24 -12.91
CA PHE A 229 12.48 -2.93 -13.20
C PHE A 229 13.21 -2.40 -11.97
N THR A 230 14.14 -1.48 -12.19
CA THR A 230 14.86 -0.78 -11.14
C THR A 230 14.34 0.64 -10.98
N VAL A 231 14.44 1.15 -9.75
CA VAL A 231 14.21 2.55 -9.42
C VAL A 231 15.45 3.07 -8.73
N THR A 232 16.09 4.06 -9.32
CA THR A 232 17.24 4.76 -8.74
C THR A 232 16.78 6.11 -8.20
N LEU A 233 17.04 6.34 -6.91
CA LEU A 233 16.76 7.59 -6.21
C LEU A 233 18.07 8.28 -5.86
N GLU A 234 18.18 9.57 -6.16
CA GLU A 234 19.37 10.37 -5.88
C GLU A 234 18.98 11.78 -5.44
N ALA A 235 19.64 12.30 -4.39
CA ALA A 235 19.46 13.68 -3.97
C ALA A 235 20.04 14.64 -5.02
N LYS A 236 19.23 15.59 -5.51
CA LYS A 236 19.63 16.55 -6.56
C LYS A 236 20.69 17.55 -6.07
N TRP A 237 20.79 17.76 -4.76
CA TRP A 237 21.80 18.59 -4.11
C TRP A 237 22.05 18.14 -2.67
N PRO A 238 23.20 18.49 -2.06
CA PRO A 238 23.49 18.16 -0.66
C PRO A 238 22.39 18.67 0.28
N GLY A 239 21.87 17.78 1.12
CA GLY A 239 20.80 18.12 2.08
C GLY A 239 19.39 18.19 1.50
N ALA A 240 19.18 17.84 0.22
CA ALA A 240 17.83 17.81 -0.38
C ALA A 240 16.87 16.83 0.33
N ALA A 241 17.39 15.72 0.86
CA ALA A 241 16.60 14.68 1.55
C ALA A 241 16.53 14.88 3.08
N LYS A 242 16.43 16.14 3.54
CA LYS A 242 16.38 16.46 4.97
C LYS A 242 15.07 16.03 5.63
N ASP A 243 13.96 16.26 4.93
CA ASP A 243 12.61 15.92 5.35
C ASP A 243 12.01 14.87 4.39
N TYR A 244 10.86 14.30 4.75
CA TYR A 244 10.16 13.38 3.86
C TYR A 244 9.51 14.13 2.70
N GLU A 245 9.88 13.74 1.50
CA GLU A 245 9.32 14.25 0.25
C GLU A 245 8.58 13.14 -0.49
N PHE A 246 7.48 13.50 -1.15
CA PHE A 246 6.59 12.51 -1.78
C PHE A 246 6.47 12.75 -3.28
N GLY A 247 6.51 11.64 -4.02
CA GLY A 247 6.30 11.59 -5.46
C GLY A 247 5.36 10.45 -5.81
N HIS A 248 5.29 10.09 -7.09
CA HIS A 248 4.59 8.88 -7.51
C HIS A 248 5.16 8.31 -8.80
N LEU A 249 5.18 6.99 -8.89
CA LEU A 249 5.46 6.22 -10.10
C LEU A 249 4.15 5.66 -10.63
N ILE A 250 3.87 5.89 -11.91
CA ILE A 250 2.70 5.37 -12.60
C ILE A 250 3.11 4.49 -13.77
N TRP A 251 2.54 3.29 -13.84
CA TRP A 251 2.55 2.47 -15.06
C TRP A 251 1.28 2.72 -15.88
N ALA A 252 1.44 3.34 -17.05
CA ALA A 252 0.34 3.70 -17.94
C ALA A 252 0.28 2.77 -19.16
N ASP A 253 -0.89 2.23 -19.47
CA ASP A 253 -1.14 1.32 -20.61
C ASP A 253 -1.57 2.03 -21.90
N GLY A 254 -1.52 3.37 -21.91
CA GLY A 254 -1.98 4.20 -23.03
C GLY A 254 -3.50 4.29 -23.19
N LYS A 255 -4.31 3.58 -22.40
CA LYS A 255 -5.78 3.57 -22.44
C LYS A 255 -6.44 4.37 -21.31
N GLY A 256 -5.65 5.18 -20.59
CA GLY A 256 -6.14 5.98 -19.46
C GLY A 256 -6.24 5.23 -18.13
N HIS A 257 -5.68 4.02 -18.04
CA HIS A 257 -5.53 3.32 -16.77
C HIS A 257 -4.13 3.56 -16.18
N TYR A 258 -4.11 3.92 -14.89
CA TYR A 258 -2.91 4.32 -14.17
C TYR A 258 -2.78 3.47 -12.92
N ARG A 259 -1.59 2.89 -12.72
CA ARG A 259 -1.22 2.07 -11.56
C ARG A 259 -0.23 2.88 -10.76
N THR A 260 -0.64 3.43 -9.62
CA THR A 260 0.18 4.37 -8.85
C THR A 260 0.93 3.66 -7.74
N VAL A 261 2.21 3.96 -7.59
CA VAL A 261 3.15 3.45 -6.58
C VAL A 261 3.86 4.62 -5.93
#